data_AF-A0AAV2MSU1-F1
#
_entry.id   AF-A0AAV2MSU1-F1
#
_cell.length_a   1.000
_cell.length_b   1.000
_cell.length_c   1.000
_cell.angle_alpha   90.00
_cell.angle_beta   90.00
_cell.angle_gamma   90.00
#
_symmetry.space_group_name_H-M   'P 1'
#
loop_
_entity.id
_entity.type
_entity.pdbx_description
1 polymer ?
#
loop_
_entity_poly.entity_id
_entity_poly.type
_entity_poly.pdbx_seq_one_letter_code
_entity_poly.pdbx_strand_id
1 'polypeptide(L)'
;MCIIFFKFDPRPASKNAFRLILAANRDEFYNRPSKAADFWGANNEILSGLDQEYGKEGGSWLGINKRGKLAAITNYMEGHPNPDAQGRGFLVSNYLMENNGDSYSYLKKVSAEGHLYNGFNLLTAEFR
;
A
#
# COMPACT_ATOMS: atom_id res chain seq x y z
N MET A 1 -4.11 -1.85 -15.82
CA MET A 1 -4.13 -2.75 -14.66
C MET A 1 -2.91 -2.48 -13.79
N CYS A 2 -3.07 -2.33 -12.46
CA CYS A 2 -1.93 -2.25 -11.54
C CYS A 2 -1.24 -3.61 -11.45
N ILE A 3 0.09 -3.64 -11.40
CA ILE A 3 0.91 -4.84 -11.30
C ILE A 3 1.97 -4.59 -10.24
N ILE A 4 2.23 -5.62 -9.43
CA ILE A 4 3.36 -5.65 -8.49
C ILE A 4 4.28 -6.80 -8.90
N PHE A 5 5.54 -6.47 -9.11
CA PHE A 5 6.63 -7.42 -9.19
C PHE A 5 7.35 -7.42 -7.86
N PHE A 6 7.51 -8.60 -7.24
CA PHE A 6 8.32 -8.73 -6.05
C PHE A 6 9.26 -9.92 -6.14
N LYS A 7 10.49 -9.71 -5.70
CA LYS A 7 11.49 -10.76 -5.49
C LYS A 7 11.88 -10.71 -4.02
N PHE A 8 11.68 -11.82 -3.33
CA PHE A 8 12.15 -12.01 -1.96
C PHE A 8 13.23 -13.08 -1.91
N ASP A 9 14.38 -12.74 -1.35
CA ASP A 9 15.51 -13.65 -1.15
C ASP A 9 15.98 -13.55 0.31
N PRO A 10 15.61 -14.52 1.17
CA PRO A 10 16.01 -14.51 2.57
C PRO A 10 17.50 -14.83 2.79
N ARG A 11 18.19 -15.37 1.77
CA ARG A 11 19.60 -15.78 1.85
C ARG A 11 20.35 -15.34 0.59
N PRO A 12 20.53 -14.02 0.39
CA PRO A 12 21.15 -13.51 -0.82
C PRO A 12 22.59 -14.02 -0.97
N ALA A 13 22.95 -14.39 -2.20
CA ALA A 13 24.26 -14.95 -2.52
C ALA A 13 25.45 -14.01 -2.26
N SER A 14 25.22 -12.70 -2.14
CA SER A 14 26.24 -11.72 -1.78
C SER A 14 25.74 -10.74 -0.71
N LYS A 15 26.67 -10.15 0.06
CA LYS A 15 26.35 -9.15 1.10
C LYS A 15 25.65 -7.90 0.54
N ASN A 16 25.82 -7.59 -0.74
CA ASN A 16 25.26 -6.39 -1.37
C ASN A 16 23.98 -6.68 -2.17
N ALA A 17 23.52 -7.92 -2.22
CA ALA A 17 22.29 -8.26 -2.92
C ALA A 17 21.06 -7.85 -2.10
N PHE A 18 20.06 -7.29 -2.79
CA PHE A 18 18.79 -6.92 -2.20
C PHE A 18 18.04 -8.16 -1.72
N ARG A 19 17.63 -8.16 -0.44
CA ARG A 19 16.74 -9.18 0.14
C ARG A 19 15.31 -9.06 -0.38
N LEU A 20 14.89 -7.83 -0.70
CA LEU A 20 13.60 -7.54 -1.31
C LEU A 20 13.82 -6.55 -2.45
N ILE A 21 13.26 -6.88 -3.60
CA ILE A 21 13.01 -5.93 -4.68
C ILE A 21 11.50 -5.92 -4.89
N LEU A 22 10.90 -4.73 -4.82
CA LEU A 22 9.48 -4.54 -5.13
C LEU A 22 9.37 -3.39 -6.13
N ALA A 23 8.71 -3.66 -7.24
CA ALA A 23 8.37 -2.67 -8.25
C ALA A 23 6.86 -2.73 -8.51
N ALA A 24 6.20 -1.58 -8.49
CA ALA A 24 4.77 -1.50 -8.72
C ALA A 24 4.46 -0.41 -9.74
N ASN A 25 3.59 -0.70 -10.70
CA ASN A 25 2.93 0.34 -11.49
C ASN A 25 1.56 0.63 -10.89
N ARG A 26 1.27 1.91 -10.70
CA ARG A 26 -0.07 2.41 -10.44
C ARG A 26 -0.69 2.78 -11.78
N ASP A 27 -1.61 1.96 -12.27
CA ASP A 27 -2.40 2.31 -13.44
C ASP A 27 -3.64 3.09 -13.01
N GLU A 28 -3.68 4.37 -13.38
CA GLU A 28 -4.65 5.33 -12.89
C GLU A 28 -4.77 6.50 -13.88
N PHE A 29 -5.87 7.25 -13.80
CA PHE A 29 -6.09 8.42 -14.64
C PHE A 29 -4.94 9.44 -14.50
N TYR A 30 -4.40 9.88 -15.65
CA TYR A 30 -3.30 10.84 -15.70
C TYR A 30 -3.61 12.18 -15.01
N ASN A 31 -4.88 12.58 -14.96
CA ASN A 31 -5.33 13.82 -14.33
C ASN A 31 -5.62 13.68 -12.83
N ARG A 32 -5.53 12.47 -12.26
CA ARG A 32 -5.74 12.26 -10.83
C ARG A 32 -4.56 12.86 -10.06
N PRO A 33 -4.77 13.90 -9.25
CA PRO A 33 -3.68 14.58 -8.57
C PRO A 33 -3.07 13.67 -7.49
N SER A 34 -1.74 13.66 -7.41
CA SER A 34 -1.02 12.88 -6.40
C SER A 34 0.33 13.52 -6.07
N LYS A 35 0.75 13.40 -4.81
CA LYS A 35 2.08 13.78 -4.35
C LYS A 35 3.06 12.65 -4.69
N ALA A 36 4.21 13.01 -5.26
CA ALA A 36 5.34 12.11 -5.43
C ALA A 36 5.76 11.49 -4.08
N ALA A 37 6.42 10.32 -4.15
CA ALA A 37 6.87 9.63 -2.96
C ALA A 37 7.85 10.51 -2.17
N ASP A 38 7.52 10.74 -0.91
CA ASP A 38 8.27 11.60 0.00
C ASP A 38 8.06 11.10 1.44
N PHE A 39 8.88 11.57 2.37
CA PHE A 39 8.68 11.27 3.78
C PHE A 39 7.56 12.11 4.38
N TRP A 40 6.66 11.47 5.13
CA TRP A 40 5.55 12.11 5.84
C TRP A 40 5.20 11.33 7.12
N GLY A 41 4.17 11.80 7.84
CA GLY A 41 3.72 11.23 9.12
C GLY A 41 4.52 11.76 10.30
N ALA A 42 4.29 11.20 11.49
CA ALA A 42 5.04 11.57 12.69
C ALA A 42 6.52 11.27 12.48
N ASN A 43 7.39 12.25 12.77
CA ASN A 43 8.85 12.11 12.64
C ASN A 43 9.35 11.74 11.22
N ASN A 44 8.57 12.04 10.17
CA ASN A 44 8.92 11.74 8.77
C ASN A 44 9.30 10.26 8.59
N GLU A 45 8.49 9.37 9.14
CA GLU A 45 8.80 7.95 9.22
C GLU A 45 8.24 7.11 8.08
N ILE A 46 7.28 7.63 7.31
CA ILE A 46 6.61 6.91 6.23
C ILE A 46 7.09 7.47 4.89
N LEU A 47 7.59 6.61 4.02
CA LEU A 47 7.91 6.92 2.64
C LEU A 47 6.80 6.35 1.73
N SER A 48 6.00 7.23 1.14
CA SER A 48 5.02 6.83 0.13
C SER A 48 4.59 8.01 -0.73
N GLY A 49 4.01 7.74 -1.91
CA GLY A 49 3.17 8.72 -2.58
C GLY A 49 1.87 8.94 -1.80
N LEU A 50 1.21 10.08 -2.01
CA LEU A 50 -0.07 10.38 -1.39
C LEU A 50 -1.07 10.82 -2.46
N ASP A 51 -2.29 10.30 -2.38
CA ASP A 51 -3.41 10.76 -3.18
C ASP A 51 -3.80 12.17 -2.76
N GLN A 52 -4.11 13.02 -3.73
CA GLN A 52 -4.57 14.40 -3.53
C GLN A 52 -5.95 14.64 -4.15
N GLU A 53 -6.59 13.59 -4.66
CA GLU A 53 -7.96 13.67 -5.14
C GLU A 53 -8.93 13.97 -4.00
N TYR A 54 -9.92 14.83 -4.27
CA TYR A 54 -10.92 15.23 -3.29
C TYR A 54 -11.68 14.01 -2.72
N GLY A 55 -11.70 13.90 -1.39
CA GLY A 55 -12.29 12.77 -0.66
C GLY A 55 -11.40 11.53 -0.59
N LYS A 56 -10.18 11.57 -1.13
CA LYS A 56 -9.19 10.48 -1.10
C LYS A 56 -7.84 10.94 -0.53
N GLU A 57 -7.74 12.19 -0.07
CA GLU A 57 -6.50 12.80 0.38
C GLU A 57 -5.86 12.00 1.52
N GLY A 58 -4.57 11.68 1.38
CA GLY A 58 -3.85 10.86 2.36
C GLY A 58 -3.96 9.35 2.13
N GLY A 59 -4.72 8.92 1.11
CA GLY A 59 -4.62 7.57 0.59
C GLY A 59 -3.24 7.31 -0.05
N SER A 60 -2.79 6.05 -0.05
CA SER A 60 -1.54 5.64 -0.68
C SER A 60 -1.72 4.33 -1.44
N TRP A 61 -0.79 4.02 -2.34
CA TRP A 61 -0.81 2.79 -3.14
C TRP A 61 0.38 1.87 -2.89
N LEU A 62 1.50 2.43 -2.45
CA LEU A 62 2.71 1.72 -2.07
C LEU A 62 3.49 2.58 -1.09
N GLY A 63 3.90 2.01 0.03
CA GLY A 63 4.77 2.68 0.97
C GLY A 63 5.48 1.73 1.93
N ILE A 64 6.48 2.29 2.59
CA ILE A 64 7.25 1.64 3.65
C ILE A 64 7.50 2.64 4.77
N ASN A 65 7.51 2.19 6.01
CA ASN A 65 7.93 3.02 7.14
C ASN A 65 9.32 2.62 7.66
N LYS A 66 9.95 3.50 8.44
CA LYS A 66 11.26 3.27 9.06
C LYS A 66 11.29 2.12 10.06
N ARG A 67 10.13 1.63 10.49
CA ARG A 67 9.98 0.45 11.37
C ARG A 67 9.94 -0.87 10.58
N GLY A 68 10.04 -0.83 9.26
CA GLY A 68 10.05 -2.01 8.39
C GLY A 68 8.66 -2.52 8.00
N LYS A 69 7.59 -1.75 8.23
CA LYS A 69 6.26 -2.09 7.68
C LYS A 69 6.16 -1.62 6.24
N LEU A 70 5.74 -2.50 5.35
CA LEU A 70 5.48 -2.22 3.94
C LEU A 70 4.04 -2.59 3.61
N ALA A 71 3.39 -1.74 2.83
CA ALA A 71 2.07 -2.04 2.26
C ALA A 71 1.98 -1.61 0.80
N ALA A 72 1.27 -2.40 0.02
CA ALA A 72 0.99 -2.11 -1.38
C ALA A 72 -0.40 -2.61 -1.75
N ILE A 73 -1.07 -1.90 -2.66
CA ILE A 73 -2.40 -2.26 -3.12
C ILE A 73 -2.50 -2.25 -4.65
N THR A 74 -3.24 -3.21 -5.19
CA THR A 74 -3.61 -3.23 -6.61
C THR A 74 -5.12 -3.24 -6.75
N ASN A 75 -5.65 -2.44 -7.68
CA ASN A 75 -7.06 -2.46 -8.04
C ASN A 75 -7.40 -3.78 -8.76
N TYR A 76 -8.55 -4.37 -8.41
CA TYR A 76 -9.17 -5.43 -9.20
C TYR A 76 -10.20 -4.79 -10.13
N MET A 77 -10.19 -5.14 -11.41
CA MET A 77 -11.13 -4.59 -12.39
C MET A 77 -12.44 -5.36 -12.30
N GLU A 78 -13.52 -4.67 -11.94
CA GLU A 78 -14.87 -5.23 -11.83
C GLU A 78 -15.75 -4.60 -12.91
N GLY A 79 -16.68 -5.37 -13.46
CA GLY A 79 -17.61 -4.86 -14.48
C GLY A 79 -18.61 -3.83 -13.93
N HIS A 80 -18.94 -3.91 -12.64
CA HIS A 80 -19.89 -3.04 -11.96
C HIS A 80 -19.34 -2.59 -10.60
N PRO A 81 -18.42 -1.61 -10.56
CA PRO A 81 -17.92 -1.07 -9.30
C PRO A 81 -19.03 -0.34 -8.54
N ASN A 82 -19.05 -0.51 -7.21
CA ASN A 82 -19.93 0.25 -6.31
C ASN A 82 -19.40 1.69 -6.16
N PRO A 83 -20.17 2.72 -6.57
CA PRO A 83 -19.73 4.12 -6.45
C PRO A 83 -19.66 4.60 -5.00
N ASP A 84 -20.40 3.96 -4.09
CA ASP A 84 -20.47 4.31 -2.67
C ASP A 84 -19.40 3.58 -1.83
N ALA A 85 -18.58 2.74 -2.44
CA ALA A 85 -17.53 2.00 -1.76
C ALA A 85 -16.41 2.93 -1.25
N GLN A 86 -15.82 2.54 -0.12
CA GLN A 86 -14.74 3.30 0.49
C GLN A 86 -13.47 3.33 -0.36
N GLY A 87 -12.69 4.41 -0.20
CA GLY A 87 -11.38 4.53 -0.84
C GLY A 87 -10.38 3.53 -0.25
N ARG A 88 -9.83 2.67 -1.09
CA ARG A 88 -8.88 1.63 -0.66
C ARG A 88 -7.49 2.15 -0.33
N GLY A 89 -7.14 3.35 -0.81
CA GLY A 89 -5.82 3.94 -0.56
C GLY A 89 -5.52 4.16 0.93
N PHE A 90 -6.56 4.34 1.75
CA PHE A 90 -6.41 4.47 3.20
C PHE A 90 -5.97 3.18 3.88
N LEU A 91 -6.20 2.00 3.27
CA LEU A 91 -5.71 0.73 3.80
C LEU A 91 -4.18 0.70 3.87
N VAL A 92 -3.52 1.30 2.89
CA VAL A 92 -2.05 1.40 2.86
C VAL A 92 -1.56 2.38 3.92
N SER A 93 -2.07 3.61 3.94
CA SER A 93 -1.61 4.63 4.88
C SER A 93 -1.93 4.29 6.33
N ASN A 94 -3.12 3.73 6.61
CA ASN A 94 -3.49 3.30 7.97
C ASN A 94 -2.55 2.23 8.51
N TYR A 95 -2.20 1.22 7.71
CA TYR A 95 -1.24 0.19 8.13
C TYR A 95 0.16 0.76 8.41
N LEU A 96 0.62 1.69 7.58
CA LEU A 96 1.94 2.31 7.72
C LEU A 96 2.04 3.22 8.95
N MET A 97 0.94 3.88 9.33
CA MET A 97 0.84 4.69 10.54
C MET A 97 0.69 3.85 11.82
N GLU A 98 0.18 2.63 11.71
CA GLU A 98 -0.07 1.78 12.88
C GLU A 98 1.22 1.35 13.58
N ASN A 99 1.27 1.52 14.90
CA ASN A 99 2.45 1.22 15.71
C ASN A 99 2.52 -0.22 16.21
N ASN A 100 1.39 -0.82 16.59
CA ASN A 100 1.37 -2.05 17.40
C ASN A 100 0.71 -3.28 16.72
N GLY A 101 0.12 -3.11 15.53
CA GLY A 101 -0.49 -4.23 14.79
C GLY A 101 0.50 -4.96 13.89
N ASP A 102 0.41 -6.29 13.82
CA ASP A 102 1.15 -7.08 12.84
C ASP A 102 0.40 -7.18 11.49
N SER A 103 1.13 -7.59 10.45
CA SER A 103 0.64 -7.73 9.07
C SER A 103 -0.59 -8.62 8.96
N TYR A 104 -0.61 -9.74 9.69
CA TYR A 104 -1.66 -10.75 9.59
C TYR A 104 -2.94 -10.30 10.29
N SER A 105 -2.81 -9.73 11.49
CA SER A 105 -3.95 -9.15 12.22
C SER A 105 -4.59 -8.00 11.44
N TYR A 106 -3.78 -7.16 10.80
CA TYR A 106 -4.30 -6.09 9.93
C TYR A 106 -5.10 -6.65 8.75
N LEU A 107 -4.54 -7.62 8.02
CA LEU A 107 -5.23 -8.26 6.88
C LEU A 107 -6.52 -8.96 7.31
N LYS A 108 -6.55 -9.60 8.49
CA LYS A 108 -7.78 -10.19 9.04
C LYS A 108 -8.87 -9.14 9.27
N LYS A 109 -8.52 -7.99 9.87
CA LYS A 109 -9.45 -6.89 10.07
C LYS A 109 -10.01 -6.39 8.74
N VAL A 110 -9.13 -6.09 7.78
CA VAL A 110 -9.52 -5.64 6.44
C VAL A 110 -10.40 -6.67 5.73
N SER A 111 -10.11 -7.96 5.88
CA SER A 111 -10.92 -9.03 5.30
C SER A 111 -12.34 -9.09 5.89
N ALA A 112 -12.51 -8.84 7.18
CA ALA A 112 -13.84 -8.77 7.81
C ALA A 112 -14.65 -7.57 7.31
N GLU A 113 -13.96 -6.47 7.02
CA GLU A 113 -14.51 -5.23 6.47
C GLU A 113 -14.52 -5.19 4.94
N GLY A 114 -14.18 -6.30 4.26
CA GLY A 114 -13.93 -6.33 2.82
C GLY A 114 -15.12 -5.87 1.96
N HIS A 115 -16.35 -6.07 2.46
CA HIS A 115 -17.59 -5.66 1.81
C HIS A 115 -17.75 -4.13 1.67
N LEU A 116 -16.92 -3.33 2.37
CA LEU A 116 -16.93 -1.87 2.29
C LEU A 116 -16.18 -1.32 1.06
N TYR A 117 -15.48 -2.16 0.31
CA TYR A 117 -14.55 -1.76 -0.75
C TYR A 117 -14.88 -2.47 -2.07
N ASN A 118 -14.62 -1.80 -3.19
CA ASN A 118 -14.54 -2.46 -4.51
C ASN A 118 -13.32 -3.39 -4.55
N GLY A 119 -13.35 -4.43 -5.37
CA GLY A 119 -12.33 -5.49 -5.42
C GLY A 119 -10.87 -4.98 -5.48
N PHE A 120 -9.98 -5.64 -4.73
CA PHE A 120 -8.56 -5.26 -4.64
C PHE A 120 -7.71 -6.43 -4.14
N ASN A 121 -6.39 -6.30 -4.33
CA ASN A 121 -5.42 -7.08 -3.57
C ASN A 121 -4.62 -6.14 -2.68
N LEU A 122 -4.48 -6.50 -1.41
CA LEU A 122 -3.65 -5.78 -0.43
C LEU A 122 -2.51 -6.70 0.02
N LEU A 123 -1.29 -6.20 -0.08
CA LEU A 123 -0.07 -6.84 0.40
C LEU A 123 0.44 -6.06 1.61
N THR A 124 0.72 -6.75 2.71
CA THR A 124 1.42 -6.20 3.88
C THR A 124 2.65 -7.06 4.19
N ALA A 125 3.71 -6.44 4.69
CA ALA A 125 4.91 -7.12 5.13
C ALA A 125 5.61 -6.37 6.27
N GLU A 126 6.31 -7.12 7.11
CA GLU A 126 7.15 -6.60 8.19
C GLU A 126 8.57 -7.14 8.05
N PHE A 127 9.54 -6.24 8.03
CA PHE A 127 10.97 -6.56 8.06
C PHE A 127 11.50 -6.26 9.46
N ARG A 128 11.70 -7.32 10.25
CA ARG A 128 12.38 -7.27 11.55
C ARG A 128 13.86 -7.57 11.40
#